data_AF-A0A6M0A9N6-F1
#
_entry.id   AF-A0A6M0A9N6-F1
#
_cell.length_a   1.000
_cell.length_b   1.000
_cell.length_c   1.000
_cell.angle_alpha   90.00
_cell.angle_beta   90.00
_cell.angle_gamma   90.00
#
_symmetry.space_group_name_H-M   'P 1'
#
loop_
_entity.id
_entity.type
_entity.pdbx_description
1 polymer ?
#
loop_
_entity_poly.entity_id
_entity_poly.type
_entity_poly.pdbx_seq_one_letter_code
_entity_poly.pdbx_strand_id
1 'polypeptide(L)'
;MQLCKDALGILKETSRTFYIPISCLPGGLQESVASAYLCMRAIDEIEDNFDLDNPTKASLLRKISFGLQGIGNGFSASELSLALSKHEQP
;
A
#
# COMPACT_ATOMS: atom_id res chain seq x y z
N MET A 1 12.81 5.24 -11.95
CA MET A 1 11.97 4.72 -13.05
C MET A 1 11.61 3.23 -12.94
N GLN A 2 12.30 2.41 -12.12
CA GLN A 2 11.93 0.99 -11.90
C GLN A 2 10.66 0.81 -11.05
N LEU A 3 10.55 1.51 -9.89
CA LEU A 3 9.44 1.32 -8.95
C LEU A 3 8.04 1.52 -9.53
N CYS A 4 7.85 2.48 -10.43
CA CYS A 4 6.53 2.71 -11.04
C CYS A 4 6.10 1.58 -11.98
N LYS A 5 7.05 0.90 -12.64
CA LYS A 5 6.73 -0.28 -13.46
C LYS A 5 6.24 -1.42 -12.58
N ASP A 6 6.87 -1.61 -11.42
CA ASP A 6 6.48 -2.63 -10.44
C ASP A 6 5.12 -2.29 -9.82
N ALA A 7 4.89 -1.01 -9.47
CA ALA A 7 3.60 -0.54 -8.94
C ALA A 7 2.44 -0.73 -9.93
N LEU A 8 2.64 -0.43 -11.21
CA LEU A 8 1.61 -0.67 -12.23
C LEU A 8 1.36 -2.16 -12.48
N GLY A 9 2.39 -3.01 -12.31
CA GLY A 9 2.25 -4.45 -12.31
C GLY A 9 1.32 -4.93 -11.19
N ILE A 10 1.63 -4.55 -9.94
CA ILE A 10 0.81 -4.87 -8.77
C ILE A 10 -0.61 -4.32 -8.94
N LEU A 11 -0.76 -3.09 -9.44
CA LEU A 11 -2.07 -2.47 -9.69
C LEU A 11 -2.90 -3.29 -10.68
N LYS A 12 -2.27 -3.79 -11.75
CA LYS A 12 -2.95 -4.62 -12.76
C LYS A 12 -3.42 -5.96 -12.17
N GLU A 13 -2.62 -6.56 -11.30
CA GLU A 13 -2.93 -7.83 -10.65
C GLU A 13 -4.04 -7.69 -9.60
N THR A 14 -3.98 -6.61 -8.81
CA THR A 14 -4.89 -6.38 -7.67
C THR A 14 -6.16 -5.61 -8.03
N SER A 15 -6.18 -4.89 -9.15
CA SER A 15 -7.33 -4.07 -9.57
C SER A 15 -7.37 -3.76 -11.07
N ARG A 16 -7.79 -4.74 -11.87
CA ARG A 16 -7.90 -4.63 -13.34
C ARG A 16 -8.76 -3.46 -13.81
N THR A 17 -9.83 -3.13 -13.07
CA THR A 17 -10.75 -2.04 -13.44
C THR A 17 -10.10 -0.67 -13.28
N PHE A 18 -9.42 -0.42 -12.15
CA PHE A 18 -8.76 0.87 -11.90
C PHE A 18 -7.41 1.00 -12.60
N TYR A 19 -6.76 -0.12 -12.93
CA TYR A 19 -5.57 -0.12 -13.77
C TYR A 19 -5.78 0.59 -15.11
N ILE A 20 -6.90 0.34 -15.80
CA ILE A 20 -7.17 0.91 -17.13
C ILE A 20 -7.12 2.45 -17.11
N PRO A 21 -7.96 3.17 -16.32
CA PRO A 21 -7.93 4.63 -16.29
C PRO A 21 -6.63 5.19 -15.70
N ILE A 22 -6.03 4.54 -14.68
CA ILE A 22 -4.79 5.01 -14.06
C ILE A 22 -3.61 4.91 -15.03
N SER A 23 -3.55 3.85 -15.84
CA SER A 23 -2.48 3.64 -16.83
C SER A 23 -2.47 4.66 -17.95
N CYS A 24 -3.60 5.32 -18.20
CA CYS A 24 -3.78 6.36 -19.22
C CYS A 24 -3.45 7.77 -18.70
N LEU A 25 -3.18 7.95 -17.40
CA LEU A 25 -2.84 9.25 -16.83
C LEU A 25 -1.45 9.70 -17.30
N PRO A 26 -1.22 11.02 -17.45
CA PRO A 26 0.08 11.54 -17.82
C PRO A 26 1.07 11.45 -16.65
N GLY A 27 2.27 10.92 -16.92
CA GLY A 27 3.48 11.03 -16.09
C GLY A 27 3.25 11.16 -14.58
N GLY A 28 3.65 12.30 -13.99
CA GLY A 28 3.58 12.49 -12.53
C GLY A 28 2.19 12.32 -11.90
N LEU A 29 1.11 12.48 -12.67
CA LEU A 29 -0.24 12.19 -12.20
C LEU A 29 -0.49 10.68 -12.10
N GLN A 30 0.00 9.91 -13.08
CA GLN A 30 -0.03 8.45 -13.02
C GLN A 30 0.73 7.93 -11.79
N GLU A 31 1.94 8.44 -11.54
CA GLU A 31 2.77 8.01 -10.42
C GLU A 31 2.09 8.31 -9.07
N SER A 32 1.53 9.52 -8.93
CA SER A 32 0.85 9.96 -7.71
C SER A 32 -0.43 9.17 -7.45
N VAL A 33 -1.27 9.00 -8.48
CA VAL A 33 -2.55 8.29 -8.34
C VAL A 33 -2.33 6.80 -8.13
N ALA A 34 -1.38 6.17 -8.84
CA ALA A 34 -1.05 4.75 -8.63
C ALA A 34 -0.54 4.51 -7.20
N SER A 35 0.33 5.39 -6.69
CA SER A 35 0.87 5.27 -5.32
C SER A 35 -0.24 5.39 -4.27
N ALA A 36 -1.08 6.43 -4.38
CA ALA A 36 -2.20 6.63 -3.46
C ALA A 36 -3.20 5.47 -3.50
N TYR A 37 -3.52 4.98 -4.70
CA TYR A 37 -4.43 3.84 -4.88
C TYR A 37 -3.90 2.57 -4.22
N LEU A 38 -2.63 2.23 -4.44
CA LEU A 38 -2.03 1.03 -3.85
C LEU A 38 -1.95 1.11 -2.33
N CYS A 39 -1.69 2.29 -1.75
CA CYS A 39 -1.76 2.49 -0.30
C CYS A 39 -3.17 2.19 0.24
N MET A 40 -4.22 2.71 -0.41
CA MET A 40 -5.60 2.43 -0.01
C MET A 40 -5.94 0.94 -0.19
N ARG A 41 -5.57 0.34 -1.33
CA ARG A 41 -5.84 -1.08 -1.60
C ARG A 41 -5.19 -2.01 -0.58
N ALA A 42 -3.98 -1.69 -0.12
CA ALA A 42 -3.29 -2.44 0.93
C ALA A 42 -3.96 -2.32 2.30
N ILE A 43 -4.53 -1.14 2.61
CA ILE A 43 -5.32 -0.92 3.84
C ILE A 43 -6.61 -1.76 3.78
N ASP A 44 -7.35 -1.68 2.67
CA ASP A 44 -8.59 -2.44 2.47
C ASP A 44 -8.34 -3.95 2.58
N GLU A 45 -7.23 -4.45 2.04
CA GLU A 45 -6.89 -5.88 2.13
C GLU A 45 -6.67 -6.35 3.59
N ILE A 46 -6.18 -5.48 4.48
CA ILE A 46 -6.06 -5.79 5.91
C ILE A 46 -7.42 -5.74 6.60
N GLU A 47 -8.27 -4.77 6.24
CA GLU A 47 -9.61 -4.60 6.81
C GLU A 47 -10.52 -5.79 6.46
N ASP A 48 -10.51 -6.21 5.20
CA ASP A 48 -11.38 -7.25 4.65
C ASP A 48 -10.87 -8.68 4.91
N ASN A 49 -9.66 -8.86 5.43
CA ASN A 49 -9.10 -10.19 5.65
C ASN A 49 -9.84 -10.96 6.76
N PHE A 50 -10.51 -12.06 6.42
CA PHE A 50 -11.28 -12.87 7.38
C PHE A 50 -10.42 -13.73 8.32
N ASP A 51 -9.16 -13.99 7.96
CA ASP A 51 -8.24 -14.83 8.75
C ASP A 51 -7.54 -14.04 9.87
N LEU A 52 -7.65 -12.70 9.86
CA LEU A 52 -7.11 -11.83 10.91
C LEU A 52 -8.19 -11.49 11.96
N ASP A 53 -7.84 -11.63 13.23
CA ASP A 53 -8.70 -11.18 14.33
C ASP A 53 -8.70 -9.65 14.46
N ASN A 54 -9.80 -9.09 14.98
CA ASN A 54 -9.98 -7.65 15.10
C ASN A 54 -8.84 -6.92 15.85
N PRO A 55 -8.31 -7.45 16.98
CA PRO A 55 -7.12 -6.89 17.62
C PRO A 55 -5.90 -6.80 16.69
N THR A 56 -5.61 -7.85 15.92
CA THR A 56 -4.50 -7.84 14.96
C THR A 56 -4.72 -6.82 13.85
N LYS A 57 -5.92 -6.76 13.26
CA LYS A 57 -6.29 -5.72 12.27
C LYS A 57 -6.05 -4.32 12.81
N ALA A 58 -6.57 -4.03 14.01
CA ALA A 58 -6.42 -2.73 14.65
C ALA A 58 -4.95 -2.37 14.89
N SER A 59 -4.12 -3.35 15.30
CA SER A 59 -2.68 -3.16 15.50
C SER A 59 -1.96 -2.83 14.19
N LEU A 60 -2.23 -3.58 13.11
CA LEU A 60 -1.63 -3.36 11.79
C LEU A 60 -2.01 -1.98 11.22
N LEU A 61 -3.30 -1.67 11.18
CA LEU A 61 -3.81 -0.40 10.66
C LEU A 61 -3.24 0.80 11.43
N ARG A 62 -3.08 0.68 12.76
CA ARG A 62 -2.49 1.73 13.58
C ARG A 62 -1.00 1.92 13.32
N LYS A 63 -0.24 0.84 13.10
CA LYS A 63 1.17 0.92 12.67
C LYS A 63 1.31 1.62 11.33
N ILE A 64 0.45 1.30 10.36
CA ILE A 64 0.42 1.99 9.05
C ILE A 64 0.14 3.47 9.25
N SER A 65 -0.88 3.82 10.04
CA SER A 65 -1.24 5.20 10.34
C SER A 65 -0.07 5.99 10.94
N PHE A 66 0.59 5.44 11.97
CA PHE A 66 1.76 6.07 12.58
C PHE A 66 2.93 6.18 11.62
N GLY A 67 3.17 5.16 10.80
CA GLY A 67 4.21 5.19 9.79
C GLY A 67 4.00 6.31 8.78
N LEU A 68 2.80 6.40 8.20
CA LEU A 68 2.45 7.44 7.23
C LEU A 68 2.51 8.86 7.81
N GLN A 69 2.10 9.05 9.07
CA GLN A 69 2.20 10.34 9.77
C GLN A 69 3.65 10.72 10.13
N GLY A 70 4.54 9.73 10.26
CA GLY A 70 5.96 9.92 10.53
C GLY A 70 6.82 10.20 9.29
N ILE A 71 6.27 10.01 8.08
CA ILE A 71 6.99 10.28 6.81
C ILE A 71 7.28 11.79 6.75
N GLY A 72 8.55 12.14 6.91
CA GLY A 72 9.02 13.53 7.02
C GLY A 72 9.85 13.80 8.28
N ASN A 73 9.66 12.99 9.33
CA ASN A 73 10.41 13.08 10.59
C ASN A 73 11.52 12.01 10.73
N GLY A 74 11.98 11.48 9.59
CA GLY A 74 13.01 10.43 9.55
C GLY A 74 12.48 9.00 9.44
N PHE A 75 11.16 8.79 9.47
CA PHE A 75 10.57 7.46 9.27
C PHE A 75 10.66 7.05 7.79
N SER A 76 11.28 5.90 7.55
CA SER A 76 11.55 5.34 6.22
C SER A 76 10.61 4.20 5.84
N ALA A 77 10.51 3.91 4.54
CA ALA A 77 9.77 2.75 4.05
C ALA A 77 10.28 1.43 4.63
N SER A 78 11.58 1.33 4.91
CA SER A 78 12.21 0.15 5.53
C SER A 78 11.74 -0.06 6.97
N GLU A 79 11.55 1.02 7.74
CA GLU A 79 11.03 0.93 9.09
C GLU A 79 9.55 0.54 9.10
N LEU A 80 8.78 1.01 8.11
CA LEU A 80 7.40 0.56 7.91
C LEU A 80 7.34 -0.94 7.62
N SER A 81 8.18 -1.41 6.68
CA SER A 81 8.27 -2.83 6.33
C SER A 81 8.65 -3.69 7.55
N LEU A 82 9.64 -3.26 8.33
CA LEU A 82 10.04 -3.94 9.56
C LEU A 82 8.89 -4.00 10.59
N ALA A 83 8.11 -2.93 10.74
CA ALA A 83 6.96 -2.89 11.65
C ALA A 83 5.84 -3.87 11.28
N LEU A 84 5.73 -4.23 9.99
CA LEU A 84 4.72 -5.10 9.40
C LEU A 84 5.17 -6.56 9.23
N SER A 85 6.48 -6.82 9.15
CA SER A 85 7.11 -8.14 8.92
C SER A 85 6.63 -9.30 9.80
N LYS A 86 6.11 -9.02 11.01
CA LYS A 86 5.56 -10.06 11.90
C LYS A 86 4.32 -10.76 11.37
N HIS A 87 3.71 -10.23 10.31
CA HIS A 87 2.47 -10.75 9.72
C HIS A 87 2.61 -11.04 8.22
N GLU A 88 3.84 -11.11 7.69
CA GLU A 88 4.07 -11.64 6.34
C GLU A 88 3.68 -13.12 6.32
N GLN A 89 2.68 -13.46 5.49
CA GLN A 89 2.40 -14.85 5.19
C GLN A 89 3.47 -15.37 4.22
N PRO A 90 3.91 -16.64 4.37
CA PRO A 90 4.87 -17.27 3.46
C PRO A 90 4.33 -17.45 2.03
#